data_AF-A0A7S0SFB3-F1
#
_entry.id   AF-A0A7S0SFB3-F1
#
_cell.length_a   1.000
_cell.length_b   1.000
_cell.length_c   1.000
_cell.angle_alpha   90.00
_cell.angle_beta   90.00
_cell.angle_gamma   90.00
#
_symmetry.space_group_name_H-M   'P 1'
#
loop_
_entity.id
_entity.type
_entity.pdbx_description
1 polymer ?
#
loop_
_entity_poly.entity_id
_entity_poly.type
_entity_poly.pdbx_seq_one_letter_code
_entity_poly.pdbx_strand_id
1 'polypeptide(L)'
;MTFRKPTEQELLLSDQEYLVTHNIQDLMAGMLREIVVTKPMDPIQYMVDHMVLGAEQATQDALGLSHYRRSKLMAIFGQMDKNGSGAVDFKEIKAHSSKNGGQALTEEELREVFRDFDTSGDHQIDSAEFLAFFSRSVKALSNAEFDIMAAEMMD
;
A
#
# COMPACT_ATOMS: atom_id res chain seq x y z
N MET A 1 -38.08 -8.40 31.90
CA MET A 1 -37.78 -9.16 30.67
C MET A 1 -36.31 -9.52 30.68
N THR A 2 -35.97 -10.79 30.82
CA THR A 2 -34.59 -11.28 30.72
C THR A 2 -34.28 -11.52 29.24
N PHE A 3 -33.39 -10.71 28.66
CA PHE A 3 -32.87 -10.96 27.32
C PHE A 3 -31.99 -12.22 27.35
N ARG A 4 -32.49 -13.31 26.76
CA ARG A 4 -31.67 -14.50 26.49
C ARG A 4 -30.76 -14.18 25.31
N LYS A 5 -29.48 -14.53 25.42
CA LYS A 5 -28.56 -14.47 24.27
C LYS A 5 -29.02 -15.46 23.19
N PRO A 6 -29.05 -15.07 21.91
CA PRO A 6 -29.39 -15.98 20.82
C PRO A 6 -28.40 -17.14 20.75
N THR A 7 -28.88 -18.28 20.26
CA THR A 7 -28.07 -19.46 19.96
C THR A 7 -27.26 -19.27 18.68
N GLU A 8 -26.21 -20.07 18.50
CA GLU A 8 -25.40 -20.06 17.27
C GLU A 8 -26.24 -20.33 16.01
N GLN A 9 -27.22 -21.24 16.10
CA GLN A 9 -28.11 -21.55 14.98
C GLN A 9 -29.05 -20.39 14.64
N GLU A 10 -29.56 -19.67 15.65
CA GLU A 10 -30.37 -18.45 15.44
C GLU A 10 -29.53 -17.32 14.83
N LEU A 11 -28.26 -17.18 15.24
CA LEU A 11 -27.33 -16.22 14.65
C LEU A 11 -27.04 -16.53 13.18
N LEU A 12 -26.73 -17.80 12.84
CA LEU A 12 -26.45 -18.20 11.46
C LEU A 12 -27.62 -17.92 10.51
N LEU A 13 -28.86 -18.17 10.96
CA LEU A 13 -30.06 -17.86 10.18
C LEU A 13 -30.22 -16.35 10.00
N SER A 14 -30.02 -15.58 11.07
CA SER A 14 -30.06 -14.12 11.01
C SER A 14 -28.97 -13.54 10.10
N ASP A 15 -27.77 -14.11 10.10
CA ASP A 15 -26.66 -13.72 9.24
C ASP A 15 -27.00 -13.97 7.77
N GLN A 16 -27.52 -15.16 7.45
CA GLN A 16 -27.92 -15.51 6.09
C GLN A 16 -29.04 -14.58 5.57
N GLU A 17 -30.07 -14.33 6.38
CA GLU A 17 -31.14 -13.40 6.03
C GLU A 17 -30.56 -12.00 5.78
N TYR A 18 -29.71 -11.51 6.67
CA TYR A 18 -29.09 -10.20 6.53
C TYR A 18 -28.28 -10.06 5.24
N LEU A 19 -27.46 -11.06 4.90
CA LEU A 19 -26.62 -11.07 3.70
C LEU A 19 -27.44 -11.06 2.42
N VAL A 20 -28.55 -11.80 2.38
CA VAL A 20 -29.46 -11.86 1.22
C VAL A 20 -30.24 -10.55 1.10
N THR A 21 -30.85 -10.09 2.20
CA THR A 21 -31.67 -8.86 2.21
C THR A 21 -30.90 -7.63 1.75
N HIS A 22 -29.60 -7.55 2.05
CA HIS A 22 -28.75 -6.43 1.68
C HIS A 22 -27.87 -6.70 0.44
N ASN A 23 -28.13 -7.81 -0.28
CA ASN A 23 -27.41 -8.19 -1.50
C ASN A 23 -25.88 -8.32 -1.33
N ILE A 24 -25.43 -8.54 -0.09
CA ILE A 24 -24.02 -8.68 0.29
C ILE A 24 -23.49 -10.02 -0.24
N GLN A 25 -24.33 -11.06 -0.25
CA GLN A 25 -23.93 -12.38 -0.73
C GLN A 25 -23.50 -12.36 -2.19
N ASP A 26 -24.26 -11.69 -3.07
CA ASP A 26 -23.92 -11.59 -4.49
C ASP A 26 -22.70 -10.70 -4.73
N LEU A 27 -22.60 -9.58 -4.00
CA LEU A 27 -21.42 -8.70 -4.01
C LEU A 27 -20.15 -9.47 -3.66
N MET A 28 -20.18 -10.20 -2.54
CA MET A 28 -19.04 -10.99 -2.07
C MET A 28 -18.75 -12.17 -3.00
N ALA A 29 -19.76 -12.84 -3.55
CA ALA A 29 -19.58 -13.94 -4.48
C ALA A 29 -18.90 -13.48 -5.78
N GLY A 30 -19.27 -12.32 -6.31
CA GLY A 30 -18.59 -11.73 -7.48
C GLY A 30 -17.12 -11.45 -7.21
N MET A 31 -16.85 -10.71 -6.13
CA MET A 31 -15.48 -10.34 -5.74
C MET A 31 -14.60 -11.55 -5.44
N LEU A 32 -15.11 -12.57 -4.75
CA LEU A 32 -14.36 -13.79 -4.46
C LEU A 32 -14.05 -14.60 -5.72
N ARG A 33 -14.96 -14.64 -6.71
CA ARG A 33 -14.67 -15.28 -8.01
C ARG A 33 -13.52 -14.57 -8.70
N GLU A 34 -13.51 -13.24 -8.70
CA GLU A 34 -12.42 -12.48 -9.28
C GLU A 34 -11.10 -12.75 -8.56
N ILE A 35 -11.06 -12.73 -7.22
CA ILE A 35 -9.85 -13.04 -6.44
C ILE A 35 -9.31 -14.44 -6.77
N VAL A 36 -10.18 -15.44 -6.94
CA VAL A 36 -9.76 -16.80 -7.31
C VAL A 36 -9.12 -16.85 -8.69
N VAL A 37 -9.59 -16.01 -9.62
CA VAL A 37 -9.07 -15.91 -10.99
C VAL A 37 -7.78 -15.08 -11.04
N THR A 38 -7.80 -13.89 -10.46
CA THR A 38 -6.71 -12.91 -10.56
C THR A 38 -5.58 -13.19 -9.58
N LYS A 39 -5.85 -13.89 -8.47
CA LYS A 39 -4.90 -14.23 -7.39
C LYS A 39 -4.04 -13.02 -7.01
N PRO A 40 -4.66 -11.91 -6.57
CA PRO A 40 -3.93 -10.71 -6.19
C PRO A 40 -2.94 -11.05 -5.07
N MET A 41 -1.78 -10.39 -5.08
CA MET A 41 -0.75 -10.61 -4.06
C MET A 41 -1.22 -10.17 -2.67
N ASP A 42 -2.07 -9.15 -2.61
CA ASP A 42 -2.76 -8.69 -1.40
C ASP A 42 -4.27 -8.74 -1.61
N PRO A 43 -4.93 -9.88 -1.31
CA PRO A 43 -6.37 -10.04 -1.50
C PRO A 43 -7.20 -9.07 -0.68
N ILE A 44 -6.74 -8.65 0.51
CA ILE A 44 -7.51 -7.72 1.34
C ILE A 44 -7.50 -6.32 0.73
N GLN A 45 -6.33 -5.83 0.31
CA GLN A 45 -6.26 -4.53 -0.36
C GLN A 45 -7.01 -4.55 -1.70
N TYR A 46 -6.97 -5.67 -2.43
CA TYR A 46 -7.78 -5.85 -3.64
C TYR A 46 -9.28 -5.68 -3.36
N MET A 47 -9.80 -6.29 -2.28
CA MET A 47 -11.21 -6.14 -1.90
C MET A 47 -11.55 -4.69 -1.55
N VAL A 48 -10.69 -4.01 -0.80
CA VAL A 48 -10.86 -2.59 -0.44
C VAL A 48 -10.93 -1.74 -1.71
N ASP A 49 -9.97 -1.90 -2.62
CA ASP A 49 -9.92 -1.12 -3.86
C ASP A 49 -11.08 -1.49 -4.79
N HIS A 50 -11.50 -2.76 -4.83
CA HIS A 50 -12.67 -3.17 -5.61
C HIS A 50 -13.95 -2.51 -5.08
N MET A 51 -14.12 -2.38 -3.77
CA MET A 51 -15.29 -1.70 -3.19
C MET A 51 -15.28 -0.19 -3.48
N VAL A 52 -14.10 0.43 -3.52
CA VAL A 52 -13.96 1.89 -3.65
C VAL A 52 -13.88 2.32 -5.13
N LEU A 53 -13.19 1.56 -5.97
CA LEU A 53 -12.81 1.91 -7.35
C LEU A 53 -13.42 0.98 -8.41
N GLY A 54 -13.89 -0.21 -8.01
CA GLY A 54 -14.38 -1.25 -8.92
C GLY A 54 -13.29 -2.21 -9.42
N ALA A 55 -13.72 -3.36 -9.95
CA ALA A 55 -12.87 -4.48 -10.38
C ALA A 55 -11.74 -4.08 -11.35
N GLU A 56 -12.05 -3.26 -12.35
CA GLU A 56 -11.08 -2.87 -13.39
C GLU A 56 -9.90 -2.05 -12.83
N GLN A 57 -10.13 -1.31 -11.75
CA GLN A 57 -9.15 -0.42 -11.16
C GLN A 57 -8.47 -1.03 -9.93
N ALA A 58 -9.05 -2.08 -9.34
CA ALA A 58 -8.48 -2.87 -8.26
C ALA A 58 -7.33 -3.75 -8.73
N THR A 59 -6.34 -3.18 -9.40
CA THR A 59 -5.19 -3.91 -9.93
C THR A 59 -3.99 -3.81 -9.01
N GLN A 60 -3.15 -4.84 -9.04
CA GLN A 60 -1.89 -4.88 -8.32
C GLN A 60 -0.76 -5.16 -9.29
N ASP A 61 0.38 -4.52 -9.09
CA ASP A 61 1.58 -4.80 -9.86
C ASP A 61 2.31 -6.05 -9.36
N ALA A 62 3.44 -6.38 -9.97
CA ALA A 62 4.27 -7.53 -9.58
C ALA A 62 4.84 -7.41 -8.16
N LEU A 63 4.85 -6.22 -7.57
CA LEU A 63 5.23 -5.97 -6.19
C LEU A 63 4.02 -6.04 -5.27
N GLY A 64 2.81 -6.35 -5.75
CA GLY A 64 1.58 -6.38 -4.97
C GLY A 64 1.11 -5.01 -4.49
N LEU A 65 1.63 -3.92 -5.08
CA LEU A 65 1.16 -2.57 -4.78
C LEU A 65 -0.12 -2.31 -5.57
N SER A 66 -1.13 -1.77 -4.91
CA SER A 66 -2.28 -1.25 -5.63
C SER A 66 -1.92 -0.04 -6.47
N HIS A 67 -2.73 0.24 -7.50
CA HIS A 67 -2.57 1.44 -8.33
C HIS A 67 -2.46 2.72 -7.48
N TYR A 68 -3.26 2.83 -6.41
CA TYR A 68 -3.22 3.96 -5.48
C TYR A 68 -1.86 4.12 -4.80
N ARG A 69 -1.35 3.05 -4.16
CA ARG A 69 -0.08 3.09 -3.43
C ARG A 69 1.10 3.30 -4.38
N ARG A 70 1.09 2.62 -5.53
CA ARG A 70 2.12 2.79 -6.57
C ARG A 70 2.17 4.25 -7.05
N SER A 71 1.02 4.85 -7.37
CA SER A 71 0.94 6.23 -7.84
C SER A 71 1.49 7.22 -6.81
N LYS A 72 1.11 7.07 -5.54
CA LYS A 72 1.65 7.92 -4.46
C LYS A 72 3.16 7.75 -4.26
N LEU A 73 3.66 6.52 -4.25
CA LEU A 73 5.10 6.27 -4.14
C LEU A 73 5.88 6.86 -5.32
N MET A 74 5.34 6.79 -6.54
CA MET A 74 5.96 7.43 -7.71
C MET A 74 5.94 8.96 -7.63
N ALA A 75 4.89 9.55 -7.04
CA ALA A 75 4.86 10.98 -6.78
C ALA A 75 5.93 11.41 -5.77
N ILE A 76 6.15 10.62 -4.70
CA ILE A 76 7.24 10.84 -3.73
C ILE A 76 8.59 10.75 -4.43
N PHE A 77 8.81 9.68 -5.21
CA PHE A 77 10.04 9.49 -5.98
C PHE A 77 10.34 10.69 -6.89
N GLY A 78 9.34 11.18 -7.63
CA GLY A 78 9.50 12.34 -8.49
C GLY A 78 9.77 13.65 -7.73
N GLN A 79 9.42 13.75 -6.44
CA GLN A 79 9.85 14.88 -5.62
C GLN A 79 11.29 14.73 -5.11
N MET A 80 11.79 13.51 -4.95
CA MET A 80 13.17 13.24 -4.55
C MET A 80 14.16 13.45 -5.70
N ASP A 81 13.82 12.96 -6.91
CA ASP A 81 14.60 13.15 -8.15
C ASP A 81 14.46 14.61 -8.63
N LYS A 82 15.32 15.50 -8.11
CA LYS A 82 15.24 16.94 -8.39
C LYS A 82 15.80 17.28 -9.76
N ASN A 83 16.73 16.48 -10.25
CA ASN A 83 17.38 16.72 -11.54
C ASN A 83 16.64 16.04 -12.71
N GLY A 84 15.66 15.17 -12.44
CA GLY A 84 14.84 14.49 -13.43
C GLY A 84 15.61 13.40 -14.19
N SER A 85 16.62 12.81 -13.56
CA SER A 85 17.47 11.78 -14.18
C SER A 85 16.76 10.42 -14.30
N GLY A 86 15.65 10.23 -13.59
CA GLY A 86 14.96 8.95 -13.46
C GLY A 86 15.55 8.06 -12.36
N ALA A 87 16.53 8.56 -11.60
CA ALA A 87 17.13 7.91 -10.44
C ALA A 87 17.41 8.95 -9.35
N VAL A 88 17.55 8.50 -8.11
CA VAL A 88 17.86 9.37 -6.97
C VAL A 88 19.27 9.08 -6.49
N ASP A 89 20.14 10.09 -6.51
CA ASP A 89 21.50 9.95 -6.01
C ASP A 89 21.61 10.21 -4.49
N PHE A 90 22.77 9.90 -3.91
CA PHE A 90 23.02 10.10 -2.48
C PHE A 90 22.85 11.57 -2.04
N LYS A 91 23.18 12.54 -2.90
CA LYS A 91 23.05 13.97 -2.57
C LYS A 91 21.58 14.37 -2.52
N GLU A 92 20.75 13.81 -3.40
CA GLU A 92 19.31 14.04 -3.42
C GLU A 92 18.62 13.44 -2.19
N ILE A 93 18.98 12.23 -1.78
CA ILE A 93 18.52 11.64 -0.50
C ILE A 93 18.95 12.49 0.70
N LYS A 94 20.21 12.93 0.75
CA LYS A 94 20.72 13.78 1.84
C LYS A 94 19.98 15.11 1.90
N ALA A 95 19.73 15.73 0.74
CA ALA A 95 18.99 16.98 0.63
C ALA A 95 17.52 16.82 1.05
N HIS A 96 16.90 15.67 0.73
CA HIS A 96 15.55 15.36 1.15
C HIS A 96 15.46 15.10 2.66
N SER A 97 16.31 14.24 3.22
CA SER A 97 16.34 13.93 4.65
C SER A 97 16.61 15.17 5.53
N SER A 98 17.35 16.15 5.01
CA SER A 98 17.62 17.41 5.72
C SER A 98 16.42 18.38 5.76
N LYS A 99 15.42 18.19 4.90
CA LYS A 99 14.24 19.08 4.80
C LYS A 99 13.08 18.63 5.70
N ASN A 100 12.85 17.33 5.82
CA ASN A 100 11.65 16.77 6.48
C ASN A 100 11.68 16.84 8.02
N GLY A 101 12.44 17.77 8.63
CA GLY A 101 12.33 18.16 10.04
C GLY A 101 12.61 17.10 11.12
N GLY A 102 12.96 15.87 10.75
CA GLY A 102 13.35 14.80 11.69
C GLY A 102 14.73 15.03 12.31
N GLN A 103 15.13 14.17 13.27
CA GLN A 103 16.53 14.08 13.67
C GLN A 103 17.33 13.80 12.39
N ALA A 104 18.14 14.77 11.97
CA ALA A 104 18.97 14.61 10.78
C ALA A 104 19.82 13.35 10.97
N LEU A 105 19.52 12.31 10.19
CA LEU A 105 20.32 11.10 10.18
C LEU A 105 21.77 11.51 9.90
N THR A 106 22.68 10.88 10.62
CA THR A 106 24.11 11.04 10.37
C THR A 106 24.43 10.63 8.94
N GLU A 107 25.55 11.12 8.40
CA GLU A 107 25.95 10.75 7.05
C GLU A 107 26.20 9.24 6.94
N GLU A 108 26.65 8.63 8.03
CA GLU A 108 26.81 7.19 8.19
C GLU A 108 25.47 6.45 8.10
N GLU A 109 24.46 6.87 8.88
CA GLU A 109 23.11 6.28 8.82
C GLU A 109 22.46 6.44 7.45
N LEU A 110 22.61 7.61 6.81
CA LEU A 110 22.11 7.82 5.44
C LEU A 110 22.80 6.91 4.43
N ARG A 111 24.09 6.63 4.58
CA ARG A 111 24.80 5.68 3.72
C ARG A 111 24.31 4.24 3.93
N GLU A 112 23.99 3.87 5.16
CA GLU A 112 23.42 2.55 5.44
C GLU A 112 22.04 2.40 4.80
N VAL A 113 21.16 3.39 5.00
CA VAL A 113 19.85 3.42 4.34
C VAL A 113 20.02 3.40 2.82
N PHE A 114 20.89 4.23 2.25
CA PHE A 114 21.14 4.26 0.81
C PHE A 114 21.52 2.88 0.26
N ARG A 115 22.42 2.17 0.95
CA ARG A 115 22.86 0.83 0.57
C ARG A 115 21.74 -0.22 0.63
N ASP A 116 20.76 -0.05 1.51
CA ASP A 116 19.61 -0.96 1.60
C ASP A 116 18.64 -0.78 0.42
N PHE A 117 18.65 0.39 -0.22
CA PHE A 117 17.87 0.68 -1.43
C PHE A 117 18.63 0.31 -2.71
N ASP A 118 19.90 0.69 -2.83
CA ASP A 118 20.75 0.44 -4.01
C ASP A 118 21.18 -1.03 -4.08
N THR A 119 20.31 -1.86 -4.65
CA THR A 119 20.55 -3.29 -4.84
C THR A 119 21.42 -3.59 -6.06
N SER A 120 21.45 -2.67 -7.02
CA SER A 120 22.23 -2.78 -8.25
C SER A 120 23.71 -2.45 -8.05
N GLY A 121 24.03 -1.64 -7.05
CA GLY A 121 25.37 -1.15 -6.74
C GLY A 121 25.86 -0.04 -7.67
N ASP A 122 24.96 0.62 -8.40
CA ASP A 122 25.29 1.68 -9.36
C ASP A 122 25.38 3.08 -8.71
N HIS A 123 25.22 3.13 -7.38
CA HIS A 123 25.25 4.34 -6.56
C HIS A 123 24.13 5.33 -6.88
N GLN A 124 23.04 4.84 -7.48
CA GLN A 124 21.79 5.54 -7.70
C GLN A 124 20.65 4.62 -7.26
N ILE A 125 19.48 5.20 -7.00
CA ILE A 125 18.28 4.42 -6.69
C ILE A 125 17.27 4.68 -7.77
N ASP A 126 16.98 3.66 -8.57
CA ASP A 126 15.96 3.79 -9.61
C ASP A 126 14.54 3.62 -9.04
N SER A 127 13.54 3.92 -9.88
CA SER A 127 12.14 3.80 -9.49
C SER A 127 11.72 2.38 -9.07
N ALA A 128 12.35 1.34 -9.62
CA ALA A 128 12.03 -0.05 -9.32
C ALA A 128 12.59 -0.45 -7.96
N GLU A 129 13.83 -0.06 -7.64
CA GLU A 129 14.46 -0.25 -6.34
C GLU A 129 13.71 0.48 -5.23
N PHE A 130 13.34 1.75 -5.47
CA PHE A 130 12.51 2.52 -4.55
C PHE A 130 11.19 1.83 -4.23
N LEU A 131 10.44 1.41 -5.27
CA LEU A 131 9.17 0.71 -5.09
C LEU A 131 9.34 -0.64 -4.39
N ALA A 132 10.38 -1.40 -4.74
CA ALA A 132 10.66 -2.70 -4.14
C ALA A 132 10.97 -2.59 -2.64
N PHE A 133 11.71 -1.56 -2.24
CA PHE A 133 11.96 -1.26 -0.83
C PHE A 133 10.65 -0.97 -0.09
N PHE A 134 9.89 0.03 -0.56
CA PHE A 134 8.68 0.47 0.14
C PHE A 134 7.56 -0.57 0.10
N SER A 135 7.46 -1.39 -0.95
CA SER A 135 6.44 -2.43 -1.07
C SER A 135 6.41 -3.41 0.10
N ARG A 136 7.54 -3.63 0.79
CA ARG A 136 7.64 -4.55 1.92
C ARG A 136 6.97 -3.97 3.17
N SER A 137 7.11 -2.67 3.38
CA SER A 137 6.63 -1.98 4.58
C SER A 137 5.21 -1.44 4.40
N VAL A 138 4.90 -0.86 3.23
CA VAL A 138 3.61 -0.18 3.03
C VAL A 138 2.44 -1.13 2.92
N LYS A 139 2.66 -2.41 2.56
CA LYS A 139 1.59 -3.42 2.47
C LYS A 139 0.86 -3.64 3.78
N ALA A 140 1.59 -3.62 4.90
CA ALA A 140 1.02 -3.85 6.22
C ALA A 140 0.22 -2.64 6.76
N LEU A 141 0.34 -1.47 6.13
CA LEU A 141 -0.35 -0.26 6.56
C LEU A 141 -1.80 -0.25 6.06
N SER A 142 -2.69 0.32 6.85
CA SER A 142 -3.98 0.79 6.35
C SER A 142 -3.78 1.97 5.39
N ASN A 143 -4.80 2.28 4.57
CA ASN A 143 -4.72 3.43 3.67
C ASN A 143 -4.51 4.75 4.43
N ALA A 144 -5.08 4.90 5.62
CA ALA A 144 -4.91 6.09 6.46
C ALA A 144 -3.46 6.23 6.97
N GLU A 145 -2.86 5.14 7.46
CA GLU A 145 -1.46 5.13 7.90
C GLU A 145 -0.50 5.36 6.73
N PHE A 146 -0.79 4.75 5.57
CA PHE A 146 -0.03 4.98 4.35
C PHE A 146 -0.11 6.45 3.89
N ASP A 147 -1.27 7.09 4.01
CA ASP A 147 -1.43 8.49 3.64
C ASP A 147 -0.67 9.45 4.55
N ILE A 148 -0.61 9.15 5.86
CA ILE A 148 0.21 9.89 6.81
C ILE A 148 1.69 9.74 6.45
N MET A 149 2.16 8.51 6.26
CA MET A 149 3.54 8.23 5.83
C MET A 149 3.88 8.96 4.52
N ALA A 150 2.99 8.90 3.53
CA ALA A 150 3.22 9.53 2.23
C ALA A 150 3.28 11.07 2.35
N ALA A 151 2.48 11.67 3.23
CA ALA A 151 2.52 13.11 3.49
C ALA A 151 3.84 13.51 4.18
N GLU A 152 4.28 12.77 5.20
CA GLU A 152 5.56 13.00 5.90
C GLU A 152 6.78 12.90 4.97
N MET A 153 6.68 12.09 3.92
CA MET A 153 7.71 12.00 2.89
C MET A 153 7.64 13.13 1.85
N MET A 154 6.55 13.86 1.73
CA MET A 154 6.40 14.96 0.76
C MET A 154 6.67 16.36 1.35
N ASP A 155 6.53 16.52 2.67
CA ASP A 155 6.76 17.78 3.40
C ASP A 155 8.24 18.02 3.73
#